data_AF-A0A1J4NW91-F1
#
_entry.id   AF-A0A1J4NW91-F1
#
_cell.length_a   1.000
_cell.length_b   1.000
_cell.length_c   1.000
_cell.angle_alpha   90.00
_cell.angle_beta   90.00
_cell.angle_gamma   90.00
#
_symmetry.space_group_name_H-M   'P 1'
#
loop_
_entity.id
_entity.type
_entity.pdbx_description
1 polymer ?
#
loop_
_entity_poly.entity_id
_entity_poly.type
_entity_poly.pdbx_seq_one_letter_code
_entity_poly.pdbx_strand_id
1 'polypeptide(L)' 'MVELERSAEMTRAKLAGLTGEAYELQWARWREAAATFHAAVAEYAGREDVSMSRYEVEQAAKRAVRHEEEDPAG' A
#
# COMPACT_ATOMS: atom_id res chain seq x y z
N MET A 1 -13.40 -7.30 2.35
CA MET A 1 -12.69 -6.33 1.50
C MET A 1 -12.68 -5.02 2.26
N VAL A 2 -11.53 -4.68 2.82
CA VAL A 2 -11.34 -3.52 3.70
C VAL A 2 -11.54 -2.22 2.89
N GLU A 3 -11.93 -1.12 3.53
CA GLU A 3 -12.17 0.17 2.83
C GLU A 3 -10.99 0.62 1.95
N LEU A 4 -9.76 0.36 2.39
CA LEU A 4 -8.55 0.69 1.63
C LEU A 4 -8.40 -0.18 0.38
N GLU A 5 -8.70 -1.48 0.48
CA GLU A 5 -8.70 -2.41 -0.64
C GLU A 5 -9.78 -2.02 -1.67
N ARG A 6 -10.99 -1.69 -1.21
CA ARG A 6 -12.07 -1.19 -2.08
C ARG A 6 -11.69 0.12 -2.79
N SER A 7 -11.06 1.04 -2.07
CA SER A 7 -10.60 2.32 -2.63
C SER A 7 -9.48 2.13 -3.66
N ALA A 8 -8.57 1.17 -3.40
CA ALA A 8 -7.52 0.78 -4.34
C ALA A 8 -8.11 0.15 -5.60
N GLU A 9 -9.08 -0.75 -5.47
CA GLU A 9 -9.77 -1.38 -6.61
C GLU A 9 -10.60 -0.38 -7.42
N MET A 10 -11.33 0.52 -6.78
CA MET A 10 -12.06 1.59 -7.46
C MET A 10 -11.12 2.53 -8.23
N THR A 11 -9.95 2.83 -7.66
CA THR A 11 -8.93 3.64 -8.34
C THR A 11 -8.29 2.88 -9.49
N ARG A 12 -8.04 1.58 -9.32
CA ARG A 12 -7.56 0.69 -10.39
C ARG A 12 -8.57 0.56 -11.52
N ALA A 13 -9.87 0.48 -11.22
CA ALA A 13 -10.93 0.43 -12.22
C ALA A 13 -10.99 1.72 -13.05
N LYS A 14 -10.70 2.88 -12.44
CA LYS A 14 -10.58 4.16 -13.15
C LYS A 14 -9.39 4.21 -14.13
N LEU A 15 -8.42 3.29 -14.03
CA LEU A 15 -7.33 3.17 -15.01
C LEU A 15 -7.79 2.52 -16.31
N ALA A 16 -8.85 1.69 -16.27
CA ALA A 16 -9.34 1.00 -17.45
C ALA A 16 -9.97 2.03 -18.42
N GLY A 17 -9.21 2.40 -19.45
CA GLY A 17 -9.63 3.36 -20.47
C GLY A 17 -8.92 4.71 -20.45
N LEU A 18 -8.01 4.96 -19.49
CA LEU A 18 -7.16 6.15 -19.55
C LEU A 18 -6.08 5.97 -20.61
N THR A 19 -5.91 6.99 -21.45
CA THR A 19 -4.84 7.08 -22.46
C THR A 19 -4.19 8.45 -22.41
N GLY A 20 -2.96 8.55 -22.93
CA GLY A 20 -2.22 9.82 -23.00
C GLY A 20 -2.00 10.46 -21.61
N GLU A 21 -2.20 11.77 -21.54
CA GLU A 21 -1.88 12.58 -20.35
C GLU A 21 -2.62 12.14 -19.08
N ALA A 22 -3.88 11.68 -19.21
CA ALA A 22 -4.66 11.24 -18.05
C ALA A 22 -4.10 9.95 -17.44
N TYR A 23 -3.54 9.06 -18.27
CA TYR A 23 -2.82 7.88 -17.80
C TYR A 23 -1.52 8.29 -17.10
N GLU A 24 -0.73 9.18 -17.71
CA GLU A 24 0.54 9.64 -17.14
C GLU A 24 0.37 10.34 -15.79
N LEU A 25 -0.65 11.19 -15.65
CA LEU A 25 -0.96 11.86 -14.40
C LEU A 25 -1.34 10.85 -13.30
N GLN A 26 -2.16 9.86 -13.64
CA GLN A 26 -2.56 8.82 -12.69
C GLN A 26 -1.38 7.90 -12.33
N TRP A 27 -0.49 7.62 -13.29
CA TRP A 27 0.74 6.89 -13.07
C TRP A 27 1.72 7.65 -12.16
N ALA A 28 1.85 8.96 -12.34
CA ALA A 28 2.67 9.82 -11.46
C ALA A 28 2.15 9.79 -10.02
N ARG A 29 0.84 9.94 -9.82
CA ARG A 29 0.21 9.83 -8.49
C ARG A 29 0.43 8.47 -7.84
N TRP A 30 0.34 7.39 -8.62
CA TRP A 30 0.61 6.05 -8.11
C TRP A 30 2.08 5.89 -7.68
N ARG A 31 3.03 6.37 -8.48
CA ARG A 31 4.46 6.32 -8.15
C ARG A 31 4.78 7.11 -6.88
N GLU A 32 4.18 8.28 -6.71
CA GLU A 32 4.34 9.10 -5.50
C GLU A 32 3.82 8.36 -4.27
N ALA A 33 2.61 7.80 -4.33
CA ALA A 33 2.04 7.02 -3.23
C ALA A 33 2.90 5.79 -2.90
N ALA A 34 3.41 5.09 -3.92
CA ALA A 34 4.30 3.95 -3.74
C ALA A 34 5.62 4.35 -3.08
N ALA A 35 6.21 5.48 -3.48
CA ALA A 35 7.44 6.00 -2.89
C ALA A 35 7.25 6.33 -1.40
N THR A 36 6.15 7.01 -1.06
CA THR A 36 5.80 7.33 0.33
C THR A 36 5.62 6.06 1.18
N PHE A 37 4.92 5.05 0.63
CA PHE A 37 4.77 3.77 1.32
C PHE A 37 6.12 3.07 1.57
N HIS A 38 6.98 2.97 0.54
CA HIS A 38 8.30 2.34 0.70
C HIS A 38 9.21 3.11 1.67
N ALA A 39 9.13 4.45 1.70
CA ALA A 39 9.86 5.27 2.67
C ALA A 39 9.40 4.97 4.11
N ALA A 40 8.09 4.92 4.35
CA ALA A 40 7.53 4.60 5.67
C ALA A 40 7.91 3.19 6.14
N VAL A 41 7.87 2.20 5.23
CA VAL A 41 8.32 0.82 5.51
C VAL A 41 9.81 0.79 5.87
N ALA A 42 10.64 1.52 5.12
CA ALA A 42 12.08 1.59 5.38
C ALA A 42 12.40 2.28 6.71
N GLU A 43 11.69 3.37 7.03
CA GLU A 43 11.83 4.07 8.31
C GLU A 43 11.46 3.15 9.48
N TYR A 44 10.30 2.47 9.39
CA TYR A 44 9.84 1.58 10.45
C TYR A 44 10.78 0.39 10.66
N ALA A 45 11.21 -0.26 9.58
CA ALA A 45 12.15 -1.38 9.67
C ALA A 45 13.56 -0.99 10.12
N GLY A 46 13.90 0.31 10.08
CA GLY A 46 15.18 0.83 10.55
C GLY A 46 15.23 1.14 12.05
N ARG A 47 14.12 1.00 12.78
CA ARG A 47 14.07 1.27 14.22
C ARG A 47 14.72 0.13 15.01
N GLU A 48 15.42 0.47 16.09
CA GLU A 48 16.18 -0.50 16.90
C GLU A 48 15.29 -1.51 17.64
N ASP A 49 14.02 -1.16 17.88
CA ASP A 49 13.01 -2.00 18.51
C ASP A 49 12.28 -2.94 17.53
N VAL A 50 12.56 -2.82 16.23
CA VAL A 50 11.93 -3.63 15.19
C VAL A 50 12.90 -4.70 14.71
N SER A 51 12.56 -5.97 14.97
CA SER A 51 13.34 -7.13 14.50
C SER A 51 12.99 -7.58 13.08
N MET A 52 11.88 -7.08 12.54
CA MET A 52 11.41 -7.44 11.19
C MET A 52 12.22 -6.72 10.13
N SER A 53 12.64 -7.46 9.10
CA SER A 53 13.25 -6.86 7.92
C SER A 53 12.25 -5.97 7.17
N ARG A 54 12.77 -5.03 6.36
CA ARG A 54 11.95 -4.18 5.46
C ARG A 54 10.95 -4.99 4.65
N TYR A 55 11.37 -6.16 4.16
CA TYR A 55 10.50 -7.05 3.38
C TYR A 55 9.36 -7.62 4.22
N GLU A 56 9.64 -8.07 5.44
CA GLU A 56 8.61 -8.63 6.34
C GLU A 56 7.61 -7.56 6.77
N VAL A 57 8.06 -6.34 7.07
CA VAL A 57 7.20 -5.19 7.36
C VAL A 57 6.30 -4.86 6.17
N GLU A 58 6.85 -4.86 4.95
CA GLU A 58 6.07 -4.62 3.73
C GLU A 58 4.98 -5.68 3.52
N GLN A 59 5.33 -6.96 3.71
CA GLN A 59 4.37 -8.06 3.57
C GLN A 59 3.31 -8.03 4.67
N ALA A 60 3.68 -7.71 5.91
CA ALA A 60 2.75 -7.55 7.03
C ALA A 60 1.75 -6.42 6.76
N ALA A 61 2.23 -5.24 6.35
CA ALA A 61 1.36 -4.11 6.00
C ALA A 61 0.41 -4.46 4.84
N LYS A 62 0.90 -5.13 3.79
CA LYS A 62 0.05 -5.59 2.68
C LYS A 62 -0.98 -6.62 3.09
N ARG A 63 -0.65 -7.51 4.04
CA ARG A 63 -1.57 -8.51 4.58
C ARG A 63 -2.64 -7.86 5.45
N ALA A 64 -2.26 -6.96 6.36
CA ALA A 64 -3.19 -6.23 7.23
C ALA A 64 -4.21 -5.39 6.45
N VAL A 65 -3.83 -4.88 5.27
CA VAL A 65 -4.77 -4.16 4.39
C VAL A 65 -5.76 -5.10 3.68
N ARG A 66 -5.37 -6.35 3.42
CA ARG A 66 -6.19 -7.36 2.70
C ARG A 66 -7.07 -8.18 3.64
N HIS A 67 -6.58 -8.36 4.85
CA HIS A 67 -7.26 -9.04 5.93
C HIS A 67 -7.40 -7.98 7.02
N GLU A 68 -8.59 -7.37 7.14
CA GLU A 68 -9.01 -6.74 8.40
C GLU A 68 -8.55 -7.71 9.49
N GLU A 69 -7.66 -7.27 10.39
CA GLU A 69 -7.19 -8.12 11.47
C GLU A 69 -8.44 -8.70 12.18
N GLU A 70 -8.65 -10.01 12.05
CA GLU A 70 -9.36 -10.75 13.08
C GLU A 70 -8.57 -10.48 14.36
N ASP A 71 -9.15 -9.64 15.20
CA ASP A 71 -8.70 -9.30 16.54
C ASP A 71 -8.19 -10.56 17.26
N PRO A 72 -6.89 -10.67 17.62
CA PRO A 72 -6.40 -11.83 18.34
C PRO A 72 -6.73 -11.80 19.85
N ALA A 73 -7.55 -10.86 20.33
CA ALA A 73 -8.08 -10.88 21.70
C ALA A 73 -9.44 -11.60 21.77
N GLY A 74 -9.39 -12.93 21.73
CA GLY A 74 -10.43 -13.82 22.28
C GLY A 74 -10.07 -14.29 23.69
#